data_AF-A0AAU5YG69-F1
#
_entry.id   AF-A0AAU5YG69-F1
#
_cell.length_a   1.000
_cell.length_b   1.000
_cell.length_c   1.000
_cell.angle_alpha   90.00
_cell.angle_beta   90.00
_cell.angle_gamma   90.00
#
_symmetry.space_group_name_H-M   'P 1'
#
loop_
_entity.id
_entity.type
_entity.pdbx_description
1 polymer ?
#
loop_
_entity_poly.entity_id
_entity_poly.type
_entity_poly.pdbx_seq_one_letter_code
_entity_poly.pdbx_strand_id
1 'polypeptide(L)'
;MGKTRLALEVAAASCDRFADGAWVVDLTAVRVPSAVADAVAVALGMPDLGTRPVLDQLAGYLAGRHALIVLDNCEHLVDTCAELAKTLLSAAAELRVAAEVYGPEPAVRDTEPVA
;
A
#
# COMPACT_ATOMS: atom_id res chain seq x y z
N MET A 1 -13.67 6.67 -9.02
CA MET A 1 -13.78 7.58 -7.86
C MET A 1 -14.64 6.98 -6.74
N GLY A 2 -14.19 5.88 -6.12
CA GLY A 2 -14.98 5.22 -5.07
C GLY A 2 -14.17 4.33 -4.10
N LYS A 3 -12.89 4.10 -4.37
CA LYS A 3 -12.06 3.16 -3.61
C LYS A 3 -11.23 3.83 -2.51
N THR A 4 -10.88 5.12 -2.67
CA THR A 4 -10.38 5.96 -1.56
C THR A 4 -11.38 6.01 -0.41
N ARG A 5 -12.68 6.09 -0.69
CA ARG A 5 -13.73 6.05 0.34
C ARG A 5 -13.86 4.66 0.99
N LEU A 6 -13.70 3.58 0.22
CA LEU A 6 -13.68 2.22 0.78
C LEU A 6 -12.41 1.98 1.63
N ALA A 7 -11.25 2.50 1.23
CA ALA A 7 -10.01 2.43 2.00
C ALA A 7 -10.10 3.24 3.30
N LEU A 8 -10.73 4.43 3.27
CA LEU A 8 -11.03 5.23 4.45
C LEU A 8 -12.09 4.60 5.36
N GLU A 9 -13.15 3.99 4.79
CA GLU A 9 -14.18 3.28 5.56
C GLU A 9 -13.61 1.98 6.17
N VAL A 10 -12.72 1.28 5.46
CA VAL A 10 -11.96 0.14 6.00
C VAL A 10 -11.00 0.61 7.09
N ALA A 11 -10.26 1.71 6.90
CA ALA A 11 -9.40 2.27 7.93
C ALA A 11 -10.19 2.68 9.19
N ALA A 12 -11.33 3.35 9.03
CA ALA A 12 -12.20 3.78 10.12
C ALA A 12 -12.90 2.61 10.83
N ALA A 13 -13.37 1.60 10.08
CA ALA A 13 -13.96 0.38 10.63
C ALA A 13 -12.90 -0.56 11.23
N SER A 14 -11.63 -0.38 10.87
CA SER A 14 -10.50 -1.16 11.38
C SER A 14 -9.69 -0.43 12.45
N CYS A 15 -10.14 0.72 12.98
CA CYS A 15 -9.48 1.35 14.12
C CYS A 15 -9.37 0.40 15.33
N ASP A 16 -10.34 -0.50 15.52
CA ASP A 16 -10.25 -1.58 16.54
C ASP A 16 -9.33 -2.74 16.13
N ARG A 17 -8.97 -2.83 14.84
CA ARG A 17 -8.26 -3.95 14.23
C ARG A 17 -6.82 -3.64 13.81
N PHE A 18 -6.42 -2.38 13.73
CA PHE A 18 -5.03 -1.95 13.50
C PHE A 18 -4.68 -0.88 14.53
N ALA A 19 -4.24 -1.33 15.70
CA ALA A 19 -4.01 -0.49 16.88
C ALA A 19 -2.98 0.63 16.63
N ASP A 20 -2.07 0.42 15.67
CA ASP A 20 -1.03 1.38 15.35
C ASP A 20 -1.39 2.31 14.17
N GLY A 21 -2.51 2.07 13.49
CA GLY A 21 -3.07 2.97 12.48
C GLY A 21 -3.25 2.35 11.09
N ALA A 22 -3.89 3.11 10.22
CA ALA A 22 -4.12 2.76 8.81
C ALA A 22 -3.88 3.99 7.92
N TRP A 23 -3.13 3.80 6.83
CA TRP A 23 -2.72 4.87 5.92
C TRP A 23 -3.04 4.53 4.47
N VAL A 24 -3.45 5.54 3.70
CA VAL A 24 -3.55 5.47 2.25
C VAL A 24 -2.42 6.31 1.65
N VAL A 25 -1.63 5.70 0.77
CA VAL A 25 -0.50 6.31 0.08
C VAL A 25 -0.87 6.49 -1.38
N ASP A 26 -1.14 7.73 -1.77
CA ASP A 26 -1.42 8.09 -3.15
C ASP A 26 -0.12 8.21 -3.95
N LEU A 27 0.09 7.29 -4.89
CA LEU A 27 1.27 7.26 -5.76
C LEU A 27 1.07 8.03 -7.08
N THR A 28 -0.03 8.76 -7.26
CA THR A 28 -0.32 9.53 -8.50
C THR A 28 0.81 10.48 -8.88
N ALA A 29 1.46 11.11 -7.89
CA ALA A 29 2.57 12.03 -8.12
C ALA A 29 3.94 11.32 -8.26
N VAL A 30 4.03 10.03 -7.94
CA VAL A 30 5.28 9.27 -7.96
C VAL A 30 5.52 8.75 -9.37
N ARG A 31 6.57 9.26 -10.02
CA ARG A 31 6.94 8.86 -11.40
C ARG A 31 8.16 7.96 -11.48
N VAL A 32 8.89 7.81 -10.38
CA VAL A 32 10.15 7.07 -10.34
C VAL A 32 10.05 5.99 -9.27
N PRO A 33 10.34 4.71 -9.61
CA PRO A 33 10.32 3.60 -8.66
C PRO A 33 11.05 3.84 -7.35
N SER A 34 12.21 4.51 -7.41
CA SER A 34 13.04 4.77 -6.22
C SER A 34 12.34 5.66 -5.18
N ALA A 35 11.37 6.49 -5.60
CA ALA A 35 10.67 7.42 -4.71
C ALA A 35 9.44 6.81 -4.01
N VAL A 36 9.10 5.55 -4.29
CA VAL A 36 7.94 4.89 -3.67
C VAL A 36 8.12 4.75 -2.16
N ALA A 37 9.30 4.32 -1.71
CA ALA A 37 9.60 4.19 -0.29
C ALA A 37 9.51 5.55 0.44
N ASP A 38 10.04 6.62 -0.17
CA ASP A 38 9.93 7.97 0.36
C ASP A 38 8.47 8.43 0.48
N ALA A 39 7.65 8.19 -0.54
CA ALA A 39 6.23 8.55 -0.52
C ALA A 39 5.48 7.86 0.62
N VAL A 40 5.78 6.58 0.87
CA VAL A 40 5.21 5.84 2.00
C VAL A 40 5.69 6.42 3.33
N ALA A 41 6.98 6.70 3.49
CA ALA A 41 7.52 7.30 4.71
C ALA A 41 6.88 8.66 5.04
N VAL A 42 6.68 9.50 4.02
CA VAL A 42 5.99 10.79 4.16
C VAL A 42 4.53 10.59 4.56
N ALA A 43 3.81 9.66 3.93
CA ALA A 43 2.41 9.38 4.26
C ALA A 43 2.22 8.85 5.69
N LEU A 44 3.19 8.07 6.19
CA LEU A 44 3.21 7.58 7.57
C LEU A 44 3.61 8.66 8.59
N GLY A 45 4.07 9.83 8.13
CA GLY A 45 4.63 10.87 9.01
C GLY A 45 5.90 10.39 9.73
N MET A 46 6.66 9.50 9.10
CA MET A 46 7.87 8.94 9.69
C MET A 46 8.92 10.05 9.82
N PRO A 47 9.52 10.25 11.01
CA PRO A 47 10.66 11.14 11.13
C PRO A 47 11.86 10.58 10.35
N ASP A 48 12.71 11.46 9.81
CA ASP A 48 13.97 11.04 9.19
C ASP A 48 14.88 10.39 10.26
N LEU A 49 15.12 9.08 10.13
CA LEU A 49 15.93 8.30 11.08
C LEU A 49 17.41 8.24 10.68
N GLY A 50 17.86 9.11 9.77
CA GLY A 50 19.26 9.31 9.41
C GLY A 50 19.68 8.63 8.10
N THR A 51 20.90 8.10 8.05
CA THR A 51 21.58 7.74 6.78
C THR A 51 21.25 6.35 6.23
N ARG A 52 20.37 5.58 6.89
CA ARG A 52 19.97 4.26 6.38
C ARG A 52 19.05 4.39 5.17
N PRO A 53 19.02 3.40 4.26
CA PRO A 53 18.00 3.35 3.21
C PRO A 53 16.60 3.49 3.79
N VAL A 54 15.73 4.29 3.16
CA VAL A 54 14.37 4.56 3.65
C VAL A 54 13.55 3.28 3.81
N LEU A 55 13.79 2.28 2.96
CA LEU A 55 13.19 0.95 3.09
C LEU A 55 13.51 0.27 4.42
N ASP A 56 14.77 0.33 4.87
CA ASP A 56 15.19 -0.26 6.15
C ASP A 56 14.60 0.52 7.33
N GLN A 57 14.49 1.84 7.18
CA GLN A 57 13.85 2.69 8.19
C GLN A 57 12.37 2.36 8.32
N LEU A 58 11.65 2.20 7.22
CA LEU A 58 10.24 1.79 7.19
C LEU A 58 10.04 0.41 7.82
N ALA A 59 10.87 -0.57 7.45
CA ALA A 59 10.84 -1.91 8.00
C ALA A 59 11.00 -1.88 9.53
N GLY A 60 11.98 -1.11 10.04
CA GLY A 60 12.18 -0.93 11.48
C GLY A 60 11.07 -0.14 12.17
N TYR A 61 10.51 0.87 11.51
CA TYR A 61 9.42 1.67 12.04
C TYR A 61 8.13 0.85 12.20
N LEU A 62 7.85 -0.03 11.24
CA LEU A 62 6.66 -0.87 11.19
C LEU A 62 6.84 -2.20 11.93
N ALA A 63 8.07 -2.58 12.29
CA ALA A 63 8.34 -3.80 13.05
C ALA A 63 7.58 -3.77 14.38
N GLY A 64 6.73 -4.78 14.58
CA GLY A 64 5.90 -4.92 15.79
C GLY A 64 4.67 -4.02 15.85
N ARG A 65 4.39 -3.23 14.80
CA ARG A 65 3.16 -2.44 14.69
C ARG A 65 2.06 -3.22 13.97
N HIS A 66 0.87 -3.19 14.52
CA HIS A 66 -0.35 -3.68 13.90
C HIS A 66 -0.97 -2.57 13.07
N ALA A 67 -0.53 -2.49 11.81
CA ALA A 67 -0.76 -1.38 10.90
C ALA A 67 -1.33 -1.85 9.55
N LEU A 68 -2.06 -0.97 8.87
CA LEU A 68 -2.51 -1.16 7.48
C LEU A 68 -1.95 -0.07 6.57
N ILE A 69 -1.35 -0.46 5.45
CA ILE A 69 -0.93 0.45 4.39
C ILE A 69 -1.69 0.11 3.11
N VAL A 70 -2.39 1.09 2.55
CA VAL A 70 -3.07 0.99 1.25
C VAL A 70 -2.29 1.81 0.24
N LEU A 71 -1.73 1.17 -0.78
CA LEU A 71 -1.06 1.83 -1.89
C LEU A 71 -2.09 2.08 -3.00
N ASP A 72 -2.37 3.35 -3.33
CA ASP A 72 -3.28 3.73 -4.40
C ASP A 72 -2.50 4.16 -5.66
N ASN A 73 -3.14 4.08 -6.82
CA ASN A 73 -2.55 4.45 -8.12
C ASN A 73 -1.24 3.71 -8.47
N CYS A 74 -1.16 2.40 -8.16
CA CYS A 74 0.06 1.59 -8.33
C CYS A 74 0.35 1.16 -9.78
N GLU A 75 -0.47 1.50 -10.77
CA GLU A 75 -0.47 0.89 -12.12
C GLU A 75 0.89 0.91 -12.84
N HIS A 76 1.63 2.01 -12.70
CA HIS A 76 2.94 2.17 -13.34
C HIS A 76 4.11 1.70 -12.45
N LEU A 77 3.80 1.28 -11.22
CA LEU A 77 4.76 0.98 -10.16
C LEU A 77 4.48 -0.38 -9.51
N VAL A 78 3.69 -1.25 -10.16
CA VAL A 78 3.20 -2.51 -9.59
C VAL A 78 4.35 -3.37 -9.05
N ASP A 79 5.38 -3.58 -9.86
CA ASP A 79 6.54 -4.39 -9.45
C ASP A 79 7.25 -3.80 -8.25
N THR A 80 7.46 -2.48 -8.24
CA THR A 80 8.11 -1.79 -7.13
C THR A 80 7.27 -1.83 -5.85
N CYS A 81 5.96 -1.64 -5.97
CA CYS A 81 5.04 -1.74 -4.84
C CYS A 81 4.98 -3.16 -4.29
N ALA A 82 5.03 -4.17 -5.16
CA ALA A 82 5.06 -5.58 -4.77
C ALA A 82 6.36 -5.93 -4.02
N GLU A 83 7.52 -5.49 -4.52
CA GLU A 83 8.80 -5.70 -3.82
C GLU A 83 8.84 -4.96 -2.47
N LEU A 84 8.39 -3.71 -2.42
CA LEU A 84 8.25 -2.96 -1.18
C LEU A 84 7.36 -3.71 -0.17
N ALA A 85 6.18 -4.14 -0.60
CA ALA A 85 5.25 -4.87 0.26
C ALA A 85 5.87 -6.17 0.79
N LYS A 86 6.55 -6.95 -0.06
CA LYS A 86 7.24 -8.18 0.37
C LYS A 86 8.28 -7.89 1.45
N THR A 87 9.11 -6.86 1.27
CA THR A 87 10.14 -6.50 2.25
C THR A 87 9.51 -6.08 3.58
N LEU A 88 8.49 -5.21 3.55
CA LEU A 88 7.84 -4.73 4.77
C LEU A 88 7.09 -5.86 5.50
N LEU A 89 6.35 -6.70 4.78
CA LEU A 89 5.64 -7.85 5.36
C LEU A 89 6.60 -8.89 5.97
N SER A 90 7.81 -9.02 5.43
CA SER A 90 8.85 -9.89 6.00
C SER A 90 9.43 -9.34 7.31
N ALA A 91 9.47 -8.02 7.47
CA ALA A 91 9.99 -7.36 8.67
C ALA A 91 8.92 -7.11 9.75
N ALA A 92 7.66 -6.97 9.35
CA ALA A 92 6.55 -6.64 10.23
C ALA A 92 5.42 -7.67 10.07
N ALA A 93 5.41 -8.69 10.93
CA ALA A 93 4.44 -9.79 10.88
C ALA A 93 2.97 -9.34 11.05
N GLU A 94 2.77 -8.24 11.76
CA GLU A 94 1.46 -7.65 12.05
C GLU A 94 1.06 -6.57 11.02
N LEU A 95 1.92 -6.28 10.03
CA LEU A 95 1.60 -5.34 8.97
C LEU A 95 0.66 -5.98 7.95
N ARG A 96 -0.31 -5.20 7.47
CA ARG A 96 -1.12 -5.53 6.29
C ARG A 96 -0.86 -4.50 5.20
N VAL A 97 -0.74 -4.98 3.97
CA VAL A 97 -0.60 -4.12 2.78
C VAL A 97 -1.70 -4.48 1.78
N ALA A 98 -2.41 -3.47 1.29
CA ALA A 98 -3.32 -3.57 0.16
C ALA A 98 -2.83 -2.66 -0.95
N ALA A 99 -3.01 -3.07 -2.20
CA ALA A 99 -2.68 -2.24 -3.35
C ALA A 99 -3.90 -2.14 -4.26
N GLU A 100 -4.17 -0.93 -4.72
CA GLU A 100 -5.15 -0.70 -5.76
C GLU A 100 -4.45 -0.62 -7.11
N VAL A 101 -4.86 -1.52 -8.00
CA VAL A 101 -4.49 -1.48 -9.41
C VAL A 101 -5.79 -1.42 -10.19
N TYR A 102 -5.96 -0.42 -11.05
CA TYR A 102 -7.05 -0.45 -12.02
C TYR A 102 -6.70 -1.51 -13.05
N GLY A 103 -7.26 -2.71 -12.90
CA GLY A 103 -7.37 -3.65 -14.01
C GLY A 103 -8.38 -3.13 -15.03
N PRO A 104 -8.23 -3.44 -16.33
CA PRO A 104 -9.36 -3.28 -17.25
C PRO A 104 -10.57 -4.02 -16.66
N GLU A 105 -11.78 -3.48 -16.83
CA GLU A 105 -13.02 -4.16 -16.43
C GLU A 105 -12.95 -5.64 -16.84
N PRO A 106 -13.38 -6.60 -15.99
CA PRO A 106 -13.41 -8.00 -16.40
C PRO A 106 -14.25 -8.07 -17.67
N ALA A 107 -13.61 -8.41 -18.79
CA ALA A 107 -14.29 -8.59 -20.06
C ALA A 107 -15.48 -9.52 -19.80
N VAL A 108 -16.68 -9.01 -20.06
CA VAL A 108 -17.91 -9.81 -20.02
C VAL A 108 -17.60 -11.05 -20.84
N ARG A 109 -17.56 -12.21 -20.18
CA ARG A 109 -17.45 -13.48 -20.89
C ARG A 109 -18.73 -13.62 -21.68
N ASP A 110 -18.66 -13.28 -22.97
CA ASP A 110 -19.65 -13.70 -23.95
C ASP A 110 -19.78 -15.21 -23.80
N THR A 111 -20.86 -15.62 -23.14
CA THR A 111 -21.29 -17.01 -23.14
C THR A 111 -21.90 -17.21 -24.51
N GLU A 112 -21.09 -17.69 -25.44
CA GLU A 112 -21.63 -18.21 -26.70
C GLU A 112 -22.70 -19.26 -26.36
N PRO A 113 -23.90 -19.17 -26.93
CA PRO A 113 -24.91 -20.18 -26.72
C PRO A 113 -24.41 -21.49 -27.33
N VAL A 114 -24.31 -22.53 -26.50
CA VAL A 114 -24.11 -23.90 -26.96
C VAL A 114 -25.29 -24.24 -27.89
N ALA A 115 -24.98 -24.38 -29.18
CA ALA A 115 -25.88 -24.90 -30.19
C ALA A 115 -26.08 -26.42 -30.04
#